data_AF-A0A5C9EXE4-F1
#
_entry.id   AF-A0A5C9EXE4-F1
#
_cell.length_a   1.000
_cell.length_b   1.000
_cell.length_c   1.000
_cell.angle_alpha   90.00
_cell.angle_beta   90.00
_cell.angle_gamma   90.00
#
_symmetry.space_group_name_H-M   'P 1'
#
loop_
_entity.id
_entity.type
_entity.pdbx_description
1 polymer ?
#
loop_
_entity_poly.entity_id
_entity_poly.type
_entity_poly.pdbx_seq_one_letter_code
_entity_poly.pdbx_strand_id
1 'polypeptide(L)'
;MKFLAKTKDDISRAAIDCFSFTHIILGFFGYFVLDSISYTILGTSNTPISLILLISFSIIWELFENFVLLQFGIKFASRKDSVLNSVMDVIFFFGGGMVVMLSFYLDLSQFLLFILIFFPSTILTSFFYFYYLK
;
A
#
# COMPACT_ATOMS: atom_id res chain seq x y z
N MET A 1 6.00 -10.59 -19.37
CA MET A 1 5.75 -10.18 -17.97
C MET A 1 4.26 -10.35 -17.70
N LYS A 2 3.87 -10.95 -16.56
CA LYS A 2 2.43 -11.12 -16.23
C LYS A 2 1.93 -9.86 -15.54
N PHE A 3 0.76 -9.38 -15.92
CA PHE A 3 0.16 -8.20 -15.27
C PHE A 3 -0.54 -8.58 -13.97
N LEU A 4 -1.33 -9.66 -13.96
CA LEU A 4 -2.04 -10.17 -12.79
C LEU A 4 -1.55 -11.57 -12.45
N ALA A 5 -1.38 -11.86 -11.15
CA ALA A 5 -1.14 -13.21 -10.67
C ALA A 5 -2.37 -14.10 -10.94
N LYS A 6 -2.16 -15.27 -11.54
CA LYS A 6 -3.23 -16.26 -11.81
C LYS A 6 -3.04 -17.56 -11.05
N THR A 7 -1.80 -17.85 -10.67
CA THR A 7 -1.43 -18.98 -9.82
C THR A 7 -0.62 -18.48 -8.63
N LYS A 8 -0.49 -19.30 -7.59
CA LYS A 8 0.39 -18.98 -6.43
C LYS A 8 1.86 -18.78 -6.82
N ASP A 9 2.30 -19.40 -7.92
CA ASP A 9 3.65 -19.21 -8.46
C ASP A 9 3.87 -17.83 -9.11
N ASP A 10 2.79 -17.11 -9.41
CA ASP A 10 2.86 -15.77 -9.99
C ASP A 10 3.01 -14.67 -8.93
N ILE A 11 2.76 -14.98 -7.65
CA ILE A 11 2.95 -14.05 -6.52
C ILE A 11 4.40 -13.59 -6.48
N SER A 12 4.62 -12.28 -6.29
CA SER A 12 5.91 -11.57 -6.42
C SER A 12 6.48 -11.48 -7.85
N ARG A 13 5.86 -12.10 -8.87
CA ARG A 13 6.34 -12.07 -10.27
C ARG A 13 5.45 -11.28 -11.21
N ALA A 14 4.14 -11.29 -10.95
CA ALA A 14 3.19 -10.46 -11.68
C ALA A 14 3.23 -9.02 -11.17
N ALA A 15 2.75 -8.07 -11.99
CA ALA A 15 2.66 -6.67 -11.58
C ALA A 15 1.78 -6.49 -10.33
N ILE A 16 0.60 -7.10 -10.35
CA ILE A 16 -0.40 -7.04 -9.29
C ILE A 16 -0.63 -8.47 -8.78
N ASP A 17 -0.52 -8.64 -7.48
CA ASP A 17 -0.89 -9.87 -6.79
C ASP A 17 -1.80 -9.61 -5.59
N CYS A 18 -2.05 -10.66 -4.78
CA CYS A 18 -2.94 -10.54 -3.63
C CYS A 18 -2.41 -9.59 -2.55
N PHE A 19 -1.08 -9.42 -2.42
CA PHE A 19 -0.48 -8.56 -1.41
C PHE A 19 -0.47 -7.09 -1.83
N SER A 20 -0.50 -6.79 -3.14
CA SER A 20 -0.58 -5.41 -3.64
C SER A 20 -1.73 -4.58 -3.04
N PHE A 21 -2.87 -5.20 -2.73
CA PHE A 21 -3.98 -4.51 -2.09
C PHE A 21 -3.69 -4.07 -0.66
N THR A 22 -2.81 -4.77 0.06
CA THR A 22 -2.42 -4.37 1.42
C THR A 22 -1.55 -3.11 1.43
N HIS A 23 -0.82 -2.83 0.34
CA HIS A 23 -0.10 -1.57 0.16
C HIS A 23 -1.02 -0.35 0.12
N ILE A 24 -2.29 -0.50 -0.28
CA ILE A 24 -3.28 0.58 -0.18
C ILE A 24 -3.51 0.97 1.28
N ILE A 25 -3.59 -0.01 2.18
CA ILE A 25 -3.79 0.23 3.62
C ILE A 25 -2.54 0.89 4.21
N LEU A 26 -1.35 0.43 3.83
CA LEU A 26 -0.10 1.07 4.25
C LEU A 26 0.02 2.50 3.72
N GLY A 27 -0.41 2.73 2.48
CA GLY A 27 -0.55 4.05 1.87
C GLY A 27 -1.47 4.98 2.64
N PHE A 28 -2.62 4.46 3.03
CA PHE A 28 -3.60 5.17 3.84
C PHE A 28 -2.97 5.65 5.15
N PHE A 29 -2.47 4.73 5.99
CA PHE A 29 -1.88 5.12 7.27
C PHE A 29 -0.59 5.92 7.11
N GLY A 30 0.23 5.59 6.11
CA GLY A 30 1.46 6.30 5.79
C GLY A 30 1.19 7.78 5.51
N TYR A 31 0.18 8.10 4.71
CA TYR A 31 -0.17 9.50 4.44
C TYR A 31 -0.62 10.22 5.72
N PHE A 32 -1.47 9.61 6.54
CA PHE A 32 -1.94 10.22 7.79
C PHE A 32 -0.78 10.56 8.73
N VAL A 33 0.17 9.63 8.89
CA VAL A 33 1.37 9.84 9.71
C VAL A 33 2.27 10.92 9.12
N LEU A 34 2.53 10.89 7.82
CA LEU A 34 3.41 11.85 7.16
C LEU A 34 2.83 13.26 7.09
N ASP A 35 1.51 13.42 6.92
CA ASP A 35 0.83 14.71 7.02
C ASP A 35 0.88 15.23 8.45
N SER A 36 0.66 14.37 9.45
CA SER A 36 0.78 14.74 10.88
C SER A 36 2.21 15.22 11.22
N ILE A 37 3.24 14.53 10.71
CA ILE A 37 4.65 14.95 10.86
C ILE A 37 4.88 16.29 10.16
N SER A 38 4.38 16.45 8.93
CA SER A 38 4.51 17.69 8.15
C SER A 38 3.87 18.86 8.89
N TYR A 39 2.66 18.68 9.42
CA TYR A 39 1.96 19.65 10.27
C TYR A 39 2.77 20.01 11.50
N THR A 40 3.31 19.02 12.21
CA THR A 40 4.10 19.24 13.43
C THR A 40 5.35 20.07 13.15
N ILE A 41 6.02 19.85 12.01
CA ILE A 41 7.27 20.54 11.65
C ILE A 41 7.00 21.94 11.08
N LEU A 42 6.01 22.07 10.20
CA LEU A 42 5.76 23.29 9.42
C LEU A 42 4.69 24.20 10.03
N GLY A 43 3.96 23.73 11.04
CA GLY A 43 2.81 24.41 11.62
C GLY A 43 1.55 24.42 10.73
N THR A 44 1.59 23.71 9.60
CA THR A 44 0.47 23.58 8.66
C THR A 44 0.59 22.27 7.88
N SER A 45 -0.54 21.66 7.52
CA SER A 45 -0.55 20.53 6.59
C SER A 45 -0.04 21.02 5.23
N ASN A 46 0.79 20.20 4.59
CA ASN A 46 1.37 20.50 3.29
C ASN A 46 1.28 19.26 2.40
N THR A 47 0.11 19.09 1.78
CA THR A 47 -0.22 17.93 0.95
C THR A 47 0.85 17.60 -0.09
N PRO A 48 1.40 18.55 -0.88
CA PRO A 48 2.49 18.24 -1.81
C PRO A 48 3.70 17.60 -1.13
N ILE A 49 4.14 18.13 0.02
CA ILE A 49 5.28 17.57 0.76
C ILE A 49 4.93 16.18 1.29
N SER A 50 3.75 16.01 1.89
CA SER A 50 3.33 14.72 2.44
C SER A 50 3.21 13.63 1.37
N LEU A 51 2.78 13.97 0.15
CA LEU A 51 2.76 13.05 -1.00
C LEU A 51 4.17 12.68 -1.48
N ILE A 52 5.11 13.64 -1.55
CA ILE A 52 6.50 13.36 -1.90
C ILE A 52 7.16 12.44 -0.85
N LEU A 53 6.92 12.73 0.43
CA LEU A 53 7.38 11.88 1.52
C LEU A 53 6.75 10.48 1.46
N LEU A 54 5.48 10.37 1.07
CA LEU A 54 4.78 9.09 0.91
C LEU A 54 5.42 8.24 -0.18
N ILE A 55 5.71 8.81 -1.35
CA ILE A 55 6.40 8.12 -2.45
C ILE A 55 7.80 7.69 -2.00
N SER A 56 8.51 8.56 -1.29
CA SER A 56 9.85 8.25 -0.78
C SER A 56 9.79 7.10 0.22
N PHE A 57 8.81 7.12 1.12
CA PHE A 57 8.58 6.07 2.11
C PHE A 57 8.19 4.75 1.44
N SER A 58 7.32 4.75 0.43
CA SER A 58 6.94 3.53 -0.28
C SER A 58 8.12 2.88 -1.00
N ILE A 59 9.04 3.68 -1.57
CA ILE A 59 10.27 3.15 -2.18
C ILE A 59 11.15 2.52 -1.09
N ILE A 60 11.30 3.16 0.06
CA ILE A 60 12.07 2.60 1.19
C ILE A 60 11.42 1.30 1.69
N TRP A 61 10.09 1.26 1.78
CA TRP A 61 9.34 0.07 2.17
C TRP A 61 9.58 -1.10 1.20
N GLU A 62 9.50 -0.86 -0.11
CA GLU A 62 9.78 -1.89 -1.11
C GLU A 62 11.21 -2.44 -1.03
N LEU A 63 12.19 -1.57 -0.79
CA LEU A 63 13.57 -1.99 -0.56
C LEU A 63 13.68 -2.80 0.74
N PHE A 64 13.06 -2.33 1.82
CA PHE A 64 13.03 -3.06 3.09
C PHE A 64 12.42 -4.45 2.93
N GLU A 65 11.31 -4.58 2.21
CA GLU A 65 10.67 -5.85 1.94
C GLU A 65 11.58 -6.80 1.15
N ASN A 66 12.19 -6.30 0.07
CA ASN A 66 13.00 -7.11 -0.82
C ASN A 66 14.41 -7.44 -0.30
N PHE A 67 14.89 -6.74 0.72
CA PHE A 67 16.18 -7.02 1.36
C PHE A 67 16.02 -7.65 2.74
N VAL A 68 15.26 -7.00 3.62
CA VAL A 68 15.16 -7.37 5.04
C VAL A 68 14.17 -8.51 5.21
N LEU A 69 12.91 -8.35 4.76
CA LEU A 69 11.90 -9.40 4.94
C LEU A 69 12.25 -10.70 4.17
N LEU A 70 12.93 -10.56 3.03
CA LEU A 70 13.46 -11.70 2.28
C LEU A 70 14.53 -12.46 3.08
N GLN A 71 15.47 -11.77 3.71
CA GLN A 71 16.52 -12.40 4.53
C GLN A 71 15.97 -13.12 5.76
N PHE A 72 14.90 -12.59 6.35
CA PHE A 72 14.22 -13.24 7.48
C PHE A 72 13.28 -14.38 7.07
N GLY A 73 13.14 -14.69 5.78
CA GLY A 73 12.23 -15.74 5.29
C GLY A 73 10.76 -15.42 5.52
N ILE A 74 10.41 -14.14 5.70
CA ILE A 74 9.03 -13.67 5.92
C ILE A 74 8.29 -13.54 4.59
N LYS A 75 9.00 -13.25 3.49
CA LYS A 75 8.39 -13.14 2.16
C LYS A 75 7.77 -14.45 1.68
N PHE A 76 6.67 -14.32 0.95
CA PHE A 76 5.98 -15.45 0.36
C PHE A 76 6.92 -16.30 -0.51
N ALA A 77 6.98 -17.59 -0.22
CA ALA A 77 7.85 -18.57 -0.87
C ALA A 77 9.36 -18.19 -0.88
N SER A 78 9.80 -17.31 0.03
CA SER A 78 11.18 -16.78 0.08
C SER A 78 11.66 -16.23 -1.26
N ARG A 79 10.79 -15.51 -1.99
CA ARG A 79 11.09 -14.94 -3.30
C ARG A 79 11.19 -13.42 -3.24
N LYS A 80 12.06 -12.88 -4.09
CA LYS A 80 12.16 -11.44 -4.37
C LYS A 80 11.04 -11.03 -5.34
N ASP A 81 10.53 -9.82 -5.18
CA ASP A 81 9.61 -9.22 -6.13
C ASP A 81 10.30 -8.87 -7.45
N SER A 82 9.53 -8.99 -8.52
CA SER A 82 9.90 -8.43 -9.80
C SER A 82 9.86 -6.91 -9.74
N VAL A 83 10.68 -6.24 -10.56
CA VAL A 83 10.70 -4.77 -10.64
C VAL A 83 9.30 -4.20 -10.92
N LEU A 84 8.51 -4.87 -11.76
CA LEU A 84 7.16 -4.41 -12.07
C LEU A 84 6.21 -4.55 -10.87
N ASN A 85 6.37 -5.58 -10.04
CA ASN A 85 5.58 -5.74 -8.82
C ASN A 85 5.89 -4.63 -7.83
N SER A 86 7.16 -4.39 -7.52
CA SER A 86 7.54 -3.28 -6.63
C SER A 86 7.09 -1.91 -7.13
N VAL A 87 7.13 -1.65 -8.45
CA VAL A 87 6.60 -0.41 -9.02
C VAL A 87 5.09 -0.31 -8.81
N MET A 88 4.34 -1.41 -9.01
CA MET A 88 2.91 -1.42 -8.75
C MET A 88 2.59 -1.26 -7.27
N ASP A 89 3.35 -1.87 -6.37
CA ASP A 89 3.14 -1.74 -4.93
C ASP A 89 3.35 -0.30 -4.46
N VAL A 90 4.35 0.41 -5.00
CA VAL A 90 4.49 1.88 -4.83
C VAL A 90 3.27 2.65 -5.34
N ILE A 91 2.72 2.28 -6.51
CA ILE A 91 1.50 2.91 -7.06
C ILE A 91 0.30 2.67 -6.14
N PHE A 92 0.13 1.46 -5.61
CA PHE A 92 -0.94 1.12 -4.67
C PHE A 92 -0.77 1.86 -3.33
N PHE A 93 0.47 2.02 -2.87
CA PHE A 93 0.83 2.84 -1.70
C PHE A 93 0.41 4.30 -1.91
N PHE A 94 0.77 4.88 -3.05
CA PHE A 94 0.39 6.24 -3.39
C PHE A 94 -1.13 6.40 -3.51
N GLY A 95 -1.81 5.43 -4.15
CA GLY A 95 -3.27 5.40 -4.26
C GLY A 95 -3.97 5.38 -2.90
N GLY A 96 -3.46 4.59 -1.95
CA GLY A 96 -3.94 4.59 -0.56
C GLY A 96 -3.81 5.94 0.13
N GLY A 97 -2.70 6.65 -0.09
CA GLY A 97 -2.52 8.01 0.43
C GLY A 97 -3.47 9.03 -0.19
N MET A 98 -3.72 8.95 -1.51
CA MET A 98 -4.71 9.80 -2.17
C MET A 98 -6.11 9.59 -1.61
N VAL A 99 -6.48 8.34 -1.27
CA VAL A 99 -7.76 8.04 -0.63
C VAL A 99 -7.92 8.76 0.71
N VAL A 100 -6.88 8.79 1.55
CA VAL A 100 -6.92 9.56 2.81
C VAL A 100 -7.02 11.04 2.58
N MET A 101 -6.22 11.57 1.66
CA MET A 101 -6.25 12.99 1.31
C MET A 101 -7.67 13.43 0.94
N LEU A 102 -8.39 12.61 0.15
CA LEU A 102 -9.78 12.87 -0.20
C LEU A 102 -10.74 12.68 0.99
N SER A 103 -10.42 11.78 1.92
CA SER A 103 -11.24 11.55 3.11
C SER A 103 -11.26 12.73 4.08
N PHE A 104 -10.31 13.67 4.00
CA PHE A 104 -10.31 14.90 4.80
C PHE A 104 -11.45 15.87 4.45
N TYR A 105 -12.14 15.67 3.32
CA TYR A 105 -13.34 16.43 2.96
C TYR A 105 -14.63 15.84 3.52
N LEU A 106 -14.56 14.69 4.20
CA LEU A 106 -15.70 14.04 4.83
C LEU A 106 -15.93 14.61 6.23
N ASP A 107 -17.20 14.69 6.65
CA ASP A 107 -17.50 14.88 8.07
C ASP A 107 -17.10 13.63 8.89
N LEU A 108 -17.07 13.74 10.22
CA LEU A 108 -16.65 12.65 11.09
C LEU A 108 -17.48 11.37 10.89
N SER A 109 -18.79 11.48 10.70
CA SER A 109 -19.67 10.32 10.55
C SER A 109 -19.41 9.62 9.22
N GLN A 110 -19.26 10.39 8.15
CA GLN A 110 -18.90 9.91 6.83
C GLN A 110 -17.51 9.27 6.81
N PHE A 111 -16.54 9.88 7.48
CA PHE A 111 -15.18 9.35 7.61
C PHE A 111 -15.15 8.01 8.35
N LEU A 112 -15.87 7.90 9.47
CA LEU A 112 -15.97 6.64 10.23
C LEU A 112 -16.65 5.54 9.43
N LEU A 113 -17.74 5.86 8.73
CA LEU A 113 -18.43 4.93 7.84
C LEU A 113 -17.53 4.49 6.68
N PHE A 114 -16.79 5.45 6.10
CA PHE A 114 -15.83 5.19 5.03
C PHE A 114 -14.76 4.21 5.49
N ILE A 115 -14.12 4.45 6.64
CA ILE A 115 -13.12 3.56 7.24
C ILE A 115 -13.68 2.15 7.50
N LEU A 116 -14.89 2.08 8.05
CA LEU A 116 -15.57 0.83 8.37
C LEU A 116 -15.81 -0.05 7.13
N ILE A 117 -15.97 0.57 5.96
CA ILE A 117 -16.17 -0.15 4.69
C ILE A 117 -14.83 -0.42 4.01
N PHE A 118 -13.97 0.60 3.92
CA PHE A 118 -12.75 0.60 3.13
C PHE A 118 -11.71 -0.43 3.59
N PHE A 119 -11.45 -0.53 4.90
CA PHE A 119 -10.46 -1.50 5.38
C PHE A 119 -10.92 -2.95 5.21
N PRO A 120 -12.14 -3.34 5.65
CA PRO A 120 -12.61 -4.69 5.40
C PRO A 120 -12.68 -5.01 3.92
N SER A 121 -13.13 -4.08 3.05
CA SER A 121 -13.17 -4.36 1.61
C SER A 121 -11.78 -4.62 1.03
N THR A 122 -10.76 -3.89 1.47
CA THR A 122 -9.40 -4.05 0.96
C THR A 122 -8.77 -5.37 1.44
N ILE A 123 -8.97 -5.72 2.72
CA ILE A 123 -8.51 -7.00 3.29
C ILE A 123 -9.24 -8.17 2.64
N LEU A 124 -10.56 -8.09 2.49
CA LEU A 124 -11.36 -9.11 1.83
C LEU A 124 -10.95 -9.28 0.36
N THR A 125 -10.65 -8.20 -0.35
CA THR A 125 -10.16 -8.27 -1.73
C THR A 125 -8.84 -9.02 -1.80
N SER A 126 -7.88 -8.69 -0.94
CA SER A 126 -6.60 -9.41 -0.84
C SER A 126 -6.81 -10.90 -0.52
N PHE A 127 -7.64 -11.20 0.48
CA PHE A 127 -7.93 -12.57 0.92
C PHE A 127 -8.63 -13.39 -0.16
N PHE A 128 -9.70 -12.88 -0.77
CA PHE A 128 -10.40 -13.57 -1.84
C PHE A 128 -9.50 -13.76 -3.05
N TYR A 129 -8.71 -12.75 -3.41
CA TYR A 129 -7.77 -12.90 -4.51
C TYR A 129 -6.78 -14.04 -4.23
N PHE A 130 -6.18 -14.08 -3.04
CA PHE A 130 -5.30 -15.17 -2.64
C PHE A 130 -5.99 -16.55 -2.68
N TYR A 131 -7.23 -16.63 -2.19
CA TYR A 131 -8.00 -17.88 -2.15
C TYR A 131 -8.32 -18.43 -3.55
N TYR A 132 -8.60 -17.56 -4.51
CA TYR A 132 -8.94 -17.95 -5.89
C TYR A 132 -7.72 -18.13 -6.81
N LEU A 133 -6.50 -17.86 -6.33
CA LEU A 133 -5.29 -18.24 -7.07
C LEU A 133 -5.18 -19.76 -7.16
N LYS A 134 -4.99 -20.24 -8.39
CA LYS A 134 -4.78 -21.67 -8.66
C LYS A 134 -3.44 -22.16 -8.11
#